data_AF-A0A1M7CY60-F1
#
_entry.id   AF-A0A1M7CY60-F1
#
_cell.length_a   1.000
_cell.length_b   1.000
_cell.length_c   1.000
_cell.angle_alpha   90.00
_cell.angle_beta   90.00
_cell.angle_gamma   90.00
#
_symmetry.space_group_name_H-M   'P 1'
#
loop_
_entity.id
_entity.type
_entity.pdbx_description
1 polymer ?
#
loop_
_entity_poly.entity_id
_entity_poly.type
_entity_poly.pdbx_seq_one_letter_code
_entity_poly.pdbx_strand_id
1 'polypeptide(L)'
;MIALLCMTTAFAKNEAAAPEATNVAAYDLNININRLSDALNLTNDQKEAVENIYNMFNTEMSYATQYSSSEREIMVKRAIDTDVKHMSYVLNDEQMSKYMAILNATIKNRGIIK
;
A
#
# COMPACT_ATOMS: atom_id res chain seq x y z
N MET A 1 -32.50 31.58 5.07
CA MET A 1 -31.98 30.52 4.17
C MET A 1 -30.51 30.80 3.93
N ILE A 2 -29.65 29.84 4.25
CA ILE A 2 -28.20 29.93 4.04
C ILE A 2 -27.91 29.47 2.61
N ALA A 3 -27.24 30.32 1.82
CA ALA A 3 -26.75 29.94 0.50
C ALA A 3 -25.53 29.01 0.70
N LEU A 4 -25.66 27.74 0.33
CA LEU A 4 -24.51 26.86 0.15
C LEU A 4 -23.75 27.34 -1.09
N LEU A 5 -22.59 27.98 -0.90
CA LEU A 5 -21.59 28.08 -1.96
C LEU A 5 -20.92 26.70 -2.11
N CYS A 6 -21.41 25.90 -3.05
CA CYS A 6 -20.65 24.78 -3.59
C CYS A 6 -19.49 25.36 -4.40
N MET A 7 -18.30 25.48 -3.79
CA MET A 7 -17.07 25.72 -4.53
C MET A 7 -16.69 24.43 -5.26
N THR A 8 -17.20 24.26 -6.47
CA THR A 8 -16.63 23.32 -7.44
C THR A 8 -15.31 23.92 -7.94
N THR A 9 -14.18 23.43 -7.44
CA THR A 9 -12.87 23.74 -8.02
C THR A 9 -12.77 23.06 -9.38
N ALA A 10 -13.03 23.80 -10.44
CA ALA A 10 -12.74 23.39 -11.80
C ALA A 10 -11.21 23.42 -11.99
N PHE A 11 -10.57 22.25 -12.12
CA PHE A 11 -9.18 22.19 -12.52
C PHE A 11 -9.08 22.52 -14.02
N ALA A 12 -8.55 23.71 -14.30
CA ALA A 12 -8.17 24.13 -15.63
C ALA A 12 -7.07 23.18 -16.16
N LYS A 13 -7.39 22.55 -17.29
CA LYS A 13 -6.47 21.73 -18.07
C LYS A 13 -5.56 22.67 -18.85
N ASN A 14 -4.24 22.53 -18.63
CA ASN A 14 -3.12 22.90 -19.51
C ASN A 14 -2.12 23.91 -18.93
N GLU A 15 -1.17 23.37 -18.17
CA GLU A 15 0.26 23.69 -18.23
C GLU A 15 0.97 22.39 -17.80
N ALA A 16 2.15 22.09 -18.34
CA ALA A 16 2.89 20.87 -18.04
C ALA A 16 2.88 20.62 -16.52
N ALA A 17 2.06 19.66 -16.08
CA ALA A 17 1.93 19.36 -14.68
C ALA A 17 3.33 19.02 -14.21
N ALA A 18 3.89 19.85 -13.32
CA ALA A 18 5.07 19.46 -12.57
C ALA A 18 4.80 18.03 -12.08
N PRO A 19 5.73 17.07 -12.28
CA PRO A 19 5.49 15.71 -11.84
C PRO A 19 5.02 15.79 -10.39
N GLU A 20 3.82 15.28 -10.10
CA GLU A 20 3.29 15.23 -8.73
C GLU A 20 4.46 14.77 -7.86
N ALA A 21 4.94 15.65 -6.97
CA ALA A 21 6.10 15.35 -6.16
C ALA A 21 5.80 14.03 -5.47
N THR A 22 6.58 13.01 -5.80
CA THR A 22 6.31 11.66 -5.30
C THR A 22 6.44 11.74 -3.80
N ASN A 23 5.36 11.49 -3.08
CA ASN A 23 5.43 11.38 -1.63
C ASN A 23 6.11 10.05 -1.29
N VAL A 24 7.45 10.03 -1.37
CA VAL A 24 8.27 8.83 -1.15
C VAL A 24 7.95 8.18 0.20
N ALA A 25 7.62 8.98 1.22
CA ALA A 25 7.21 8.48 2.54
C ALA A 25 5.91 7.67 2.52
N ALA A 26 5.05 7.82 1.51
CA ALA A 26 3.86 6.98 1.34
C ALA A 26 4.19 5.55 0.91
N TYR A 27 5.37 5.30 0.35
CA TYR A 27 5.79 3.97 -0.13
C TYR A 27 6.70 3.24 0.85
N ASP A 28 7.20 3.92 1.88
CA ASP A 28 7.88 3.31 3.01
C ASP A 28 6.83 2.79 4.02
N LEU A 29 6.49 1.53 3.85
CA LEU A 29 5.56 0.83 4.71
C LEU A 29 6.34 0.40 5.96
N ASN A 30 6.33 1.27 6.98
CA ASN A 30 6.89 0.96 8.30
C ASN A 30 5.87 0.21 9.17
N ILE A 31 5.40 -0.98 8.77
CA ILE A 31 4.47 -1.77 9.59
C ILE A 31 5.22 -2.41 10.77
N ASN A 32 4.60 -2.34 11.95
CA ASN A 32 5.06 -3.08 13.12
C ASN A 32 4.61 -4.55 13.00
N ILE A 33 5.55 -5.45 12.74
CA ILE A 33 5.30 -6.89 12.59
C ILE A 33 4.68 -7.52 13.83
N ASN A 34 5.01 -7.07 15.04
CA ASN A 34 4.37 -7.59 16.25
C ASN A 34 2.87 -7.29 16.25
N ARG A 35 2.48 -6.06 15.89
CA ARG A 35 1.06 -5.69 15.79
C ARG A 35 0.35 -6.40 14.65
N LEU A 36 1.01 -6.61 13.52
CA LEU A 36 0.46 -7.40 12.41
C LEU A 36 0.25 -8.85 12.85
N SER A 37 1.22 -9.43 13.55
CA SER A 37 1.13 -10.77 14.12
C SER A 37 -0.04 -10.91 15.08
N ASP A 38 -0.23 -9.95 15.97
CA ASP A 38 -1.35 -9.94 16.92
C ASP A 38 -2.70 -9.83 16.18
N ALA A 39 -2.80 -8.93 15.19
CA ALA A 39 -4.03 -8.73 14.42
C ALA A 39 -4.43 -9.96 13.60
N LEU A 40 -3.45 -10.72 13.12
CA LEU A 40 -3.65 -11.94 12.34
C LEU A 40 -3.64 -13.20 13.21
N ASN A 41 -3.37 -13.11 14.51
CA ASN A 41 -3.19 -14.26 15.40
C ASN A 41 -2.21 -15.30 14.80
N LEU A 42 -1.01 -14.84 14.42
CA LEU A 42 0.01 -15.70 13.82
C LEU A 42 0.67 -16.59 14.87
N THR A 43 1.05 -17.80 14.47
CA THR A 43 2.06 -18.58 15.20
C THR A 43 3.43 -17.93 15.06
N ASN A 44 4.40 -18.33 15.89
CA ASN A 44 5.78 -17.81 15.78
C ASN A 44 6.39 -18.10 14.40
N ASP A 45 6.20 -19.31 13.87
CA ASP A 45 6.72 -19.70 12.56
C ASP A 45 6.05 -18.88 11.43
N GLN A 46 4.73 -18.67 11.52
CA GLN A 46 4.03 -17.81 10.57
C GLN A 46 4.53 -16.37 10.64
N LYS A 47 4.77 -15.85 11.85
CA LYS A 47 5.27 -14.50 12.06
C LYS A 47 6.64 -14.28 11.41
N GLU A 48 7.57 -15.21 11.58
CA GLU A 48 8.90 -15.13 10.94
C GLU A 48 8.78 -15.13 9.42
N ALA A 49 7.94 -16.01 8.86
CA ALA A 49 7.69 -16.05 7.43
C ALA A 49 7.01 -14.77 6.90
N VAL A 50 6.01 -14.25 7.61
CA VAL A 50 5.32 -12.98 7.29
C VAL A 50 6.28 -11.80 7.35
N GLU A 51 7.18 -11.74 8.34
CA GLU A 51 8.20 -10.70 8.43
C GLU A 51 9.13 -10.70 7.21
N ASN A 52 9.59 -11.88 6.80
CA ASN A 52 10.45 -12.01 5.62
C ASN A 52 9.74 -11.58 4.32
N ILE A 53 8.49 -12.01 4.13
CA ILE A 53 7.68 -11.61 2.96
C ILE A 53 7.45 -10.09 2.99
N TYR A 54 7.09 -9.55 4.15
CA TYR A 54 6.81 -8.14 4.32
C TYR A 54 8.03 -7.25 4.04
N ASN A 55 9.22 -7.66 4.51
CA ASN A 55 10.46 -6.93 4.25
C ASN A 55 10.78 -6.85 2.74
N MET A 56 10.50 -7.94 2.00
CA MET A 56 10.61 -7.93 0.54
C MET A 56 9.60 -6.95 -0.07
N PHE A 57 8.33 -7.03 0.34
CA PHE A 57 7.28 -6.14 -0.15
C PHE A 57 7.61 -4.66 0.11
N ASN A 58 8.07 -4.30 1.31
CA ASN A 58 8.47 -2.92 1.62
C ASN A 58 9.64 -2.45 0.75
N THR A 59 10.61 -3.34 0.48
CA THR A 59 11.74 -3.04 -0.41
C THR A 59 11.28 -2.78 -1.84
N GLU A 60 10.38 -3.61 -2.38
CA GLU A 60 9.83 -3.43 -3.73
C GLU A 60 9.02 -2.14 -3.85
N MET A 61 8.21 -1.82 -2.83
CA MET A 61 7.44 -0.58 -2.76
C MET A 61 8.35 0.66 -2.71
N SER A 62 9.39 0.63 -1.89
CA SER A 62 10.40 1.69 -1.84
C SER A 62 11.15 1.83 -3.18
N TYR A 63 11.50 0.71 -3.82
CA TYR A 63 12.17 0.74 -5.12
C TYR A 63 11.29 1.32 -6.23
N ALA A 64 9.98 1.08 -6.19
CA ALA A 64 9.01 1.66 -7.13
C ALA A 64 9.02 3.21 -7.14
N THR A 65 9.47 3.86 -6.06
CA THR A 65 9.57 5.33 -5.99
C THR A 65 10.58 5.93 -6.97
N GLN A 66 11.54 5.14 -7.46
CA GLN A 66 12.58 5.57 -8.41
C GLN A 66 12.06 5.67 -9.86
N TYR A 67 10.87 5.15 -10.13
CA TYR A 67 10.28 5.11 -11.46
C TYR A 67 9.38 6.32 -11.76
N SER A 68 9.09 6.55 -13.05
CA SER A 68 8.08 7.52 -13.48
C SER A 68 6.69 7.13 -12.97
N SER A 69 5.73 8.06 -12.91
CA SER A 69 4.41 7.77 -12.31
C SER A 69 3.67 6.59 -12.96
N SER A 70 3.72 6.44 -14.28
CA SER A 70 3.09 5.31 -14.98
C SER A 70 3.79 3.98 -14.72
N GLU A 71 5.12 3.96 -14.68
CA GLU A 71 5.90 2.75 -14.41
C GLU A 71 5.79 2.36 -12.92
N ARG A 72 5.77 3.34 -12.03
CA ARG A 72 5.58 3.15 -10.59
C ARG A 72 4.25 2.47 -10.30
N GLU A 73 3.16 2.85 -10.96
CA GLU A 73 1.86 2.17 -10.78
C GLU A 73 1.95 0.67 -11.14
N ILE A 74 2.65 0.33 -12.22
CA ILE A 74 2.88 -1.06 -12.63
C ILE A 74 3.73 -1.80 -11.59
N MET A 75 4.81 -1.17 -11.09
CA MET A 75 5.70 -1.77 -10.10
C MET A 75 5.00 -1.99 -8.75
N VAL A 76 4.19 -1.02 -8.30
CA VAL A 76 3.39 -1.11 -7.08
C VAL A 76 2.36 -2.23 -7.22
N LYS A 77 1.64 -2.30 -8.34
CA LYS A 77 0.69 -3.39 -8.57
C LYS A 77 1.37 -4.75 -8.53
N ARG A 78 2.54 -4.88 -9.17
CA ARG A 78 3.33 -6.11 -9.14
C ARG A 78 3.75 -6.47 -7.72
N ALA A 79 4.27 -5.52 -6.94
CA ALA A 79 4.67 -5.75 -5.55
C ALA A 79 3.50 -6.24 -4.69
N ILE A 80 2.31 -5.62 -4.84
CA ILE A 80 1.08 -6.05 -4.15
C ILE A 80 0.69 -7.47 -4.57
N ASP A 81 0.64 -7.76 -5.87
CA ASP A 81 0.24 -9.08 -6.37
C ASP A 81 1.22 -10.18 -5.90
N THR A 82 2.52 -9.86 -5.85
CA THR A 82 3.58 -10.76 -5.35
C THR A 82 3.48 -10.99 -3.85
N ASP A 83 3.30 -9.93 -3.05
CA ASP A 83 3.11 -10.01 -1.61
C ASP A 83 1.88 -10.87 -1.24
N VAL A 84 0.72 -10.57 -1.84
CA VAL A 84 -0.53 -11.32 -1.63
C VAL A 84 -0.35 -12.80 -1.97
N LYS A 85 0.33 -13.10 -3.08
CA LYS A 85 0.63 -14.48 -3.47
C LYS A 85 1.51 -15.17 -2.42
N HIS A 86 2.59 -14.54 -1.96
CA HIS A 86 3.47 -15.15 -0.96
C HIS A 86 2.79 -15.34 0.39
N MET A 87 2.00 -14.35 0.84
CA MET A 87 1.23 -14.44 2.08
C MET A 87 0.22 -15.60 2.03
N SER A 88 -0.39 -15.89 0.88
CA SER A 88 -1.31 -17.03 0.72
C SER A 88 -0.68 -18.41 0.93
N TYR A 89 0.66 -18.52 0.89
CA TYR A 89 1.36 -19.77 1.21
C TYR A 89 1.60 -19.97 2.71
N VAL A 90 1.46 -18.91 3.51
CA VAL A 90 1.76 -18.90 4.95
C VAL A 90 0.50 -18.78 5.78
N LEU A 91 -0.47 -17.99 5.31
CA LEU A 91 -1.69 -17.65 6.02
C LEU A 91 -2.83 -18.62 5.66
N ASN A 92 -3.68 -18.94 6.64
CA ASN A 92 -4.97 -19.59 6.37
C ASN A 92 -6.00 -18.58 5.86
N ASP A 93 -7.18 -19.06 5.44
CA ASP A 93 -8.23 -18.22 4.83
C ASP A 93 -8.69 -17.05 5.72
N GLU A 94 -8.85 -17.28 7.02
CA GLU A 94 -9.28 -16.23 7.97
C GLU A 94 -8.18 -15.16 8.11
N GLN A 95 -6.94 -15.60 8.26
CA GLN A 95 -5.77 -14.73 8.36
C GLN A 95 -5.57 -13.93 7.07
N MET A 96 -5.72 -14.57 5.91
CA MET A 96 -5.57 -13.94 4.60
C MET A 96 -6.66 -12.89 4.36
N SER A 97 -7.90 -13.17 4.77
CA SER A 97 -8.98 -12.19 4.68
C SER A 97 -8.70 -10.94 5.52
N LYS A 98 -8.24 -11.10 6.76
CA LYS A 98 -7.82 -9.98 7.64
C LYS A 98 -6.63 -9.24 7.06
N TYR A 99 -5.64 -9.96 6.53
CA TYR A 99 -4.47 -9.37 5.90
C TYR A 99 -4.85 -8.46 4.73
N MET A 100 -5.71 -8.92 3.83
CA MET A 100 -6.20 -8.12 2.70
C MET A 100 -6.92 -6.85 3.17
N ALA A 101 -7.72 -6.92 4.24
CA ALA A 101 -8.37 -5.73 4.80
C ALA A 101 -7.34 -4.71 5.34
N ILE A 102 -6.32 -5.18 6.07
CA ILE A 102 -5.23 -4.35 6.59
C ILE A 102 -4.41 -3.73 5.45
N LEU A 103 -4.04 -4.53 4.44
CA LEU A 103 -3.26 -4.10 3.28
C LEU A 103 -4.02 -3.02 2.48
N ASN A 104 -5.29 -3.25 2.18
CA ASN A 104 -6.13 -2.29 1.46
C ASN A 104 -6.27 -0.97 2.23
N ALA A 105 -6.52 -1.04 3.54
CA ALA A 105 -6.60 0.17 4.38
C ALA A 105 -5.26 0.91 4.43
N THR A 106 -4.15 0.17 4.55
CA THR A 106 -2.77 0.69 4.58
C THR A 106 -2.43 1.46 3.31
N ILE A 107 -2.75 0.90 2.16
CA ILE A 107 -2.48 1.47 0.83
C ILE A 107 -3.38 2.68 0.56
N LYS A 108 -4.68 2.59 0.87
CA LYS A 108 -5.64 3.68 0.68
C LYS A 108 -5.33 4.88 1.57
N ASN A 109 -5.05 4.65 2.85
CA ASN A 109 -4.73 5.72 3.81
C ASN A 109 -3.44 6.46 3.46
N ARG A 110 -2.54 5.84 2.71
CA ARG A 110 -1.30 6.44 2.21
C ARG A 110 -1.46 7.11 0.83
N GLY A 111 -2.62 6.98 0.19
CA GLY A 111 -2.89 7.56 -1.12
C GLY A 111 -2.16 6.87 -2.28
N ILE A 112 -1.67 5.64 -2.07
CA ILE A 112 -0.98 4.85 -3.10
C ILE A 112 -1.97 4.33 -4.17
N ILE A 113 -3.18 3.94 -3.75
CA ILE A 113 -4.32 3.64 -4.63
C ILE A 113 -5.45 4.62 -4.28
N LYS A 114 -6.12 5.16 -5.31
CA LYS A 114 -7.21 6.14 -5.19
C LYS A 114 -8.57 5.46 -5.33
#